data_AF-A0A3M2DTE7-F1
#
_entry.id   AF-A0A3M2DTE7-F1
#
_cell.length_a   1.000
_cell.length_b   1.000
_cell.length_c   1.000
_cell.angle_alpha   90.00
_cell.angle_beta   90.00
_cell.angle_gamma   90.00
#
_symmetry.space_group_name_H-M   'P 1'
#
loop_
_entity.id
_entity.type
_entity.pdbx_description
1 polymer ?
#
loop_
_entity_poly.entity_id
_entity_poly.type
_entity_poly.pdbx_seq_one_letter_code
_entity_poly.pdbx_strand_id
1 'polypeptide(L)' 'MKGFWQRWKEEPKFAFRLFLLGASIFFAGVLPLWLWAPEVKGWRMALWGLMVGGVLVALVGYIGIWRWRWREFLDK' A
#
# COMPACT_ATOMS: atom_id res chain seq x y z
N MET A 1 7.32 15.94 -16.77
CA MET A 1 6.70 14.86 -15.97
C MET A 1 6.91 15.18 -14.49
N LYS A 2 5.86 15.28 -13.67
CA LYS A 2 6.03 15.47 -12.23
C LYS A 2 6.68 14.23 -11.61
N GLY A 3 7.69 14.42 -10.76
CA GLY A 3 8.38 13.30 -10.09
C GLY A 3 7.44 12.54 -9.14
N PHE A 4 7.77 11.28 -8.82
CA PHE A 4 6.96 10.45 -7.92
C PHE A 4 6.59 11.17 -6.61
N TRP A 5 7.58 11.78 -5.96
CA TRP A 5 7.42 12.52 -4.71
C TRP A 5 6.58 13.79 -4.85
N GLN A 6 6.60 14.46 -6.01
CA GLN A 6 5.72 15.61 -6.27
C GLN A 6 4.27 15.14 -6.41
N ARG A 7 4.02 14.09 -7.21
CA ARG A 7 2.68 13.54 -7.41
C ARG A 7 2.09 13.03 -6.10
N TRP A 8 2.90 12.35 -5.29
CA TRP A 8 2.48 11.90 -3.95
C TRP A 8 2.11 13.05 -3.01
N LYS A 9 2.82 14.18 -3.05
CA LYS A 9 2.53 15.33 -2.20
C LYS A 9 1.36 16.18 -2.69
N GLU A 10 1.12 16.27 -4.00
CA GLU A 10 0.17 17.19 -4.60
C GLU A 10 -1.17 16.54 -4.97
N GLU A 11 -1.17 15.26 -5.35
CA GLU A 11 -2.35 14.58 -5.90
C GLU A 11 -2.93 13.57 -4.89
N PRO A 12 -4.07 13.84 -4.23
CA PRO A 12 -4.69 12.89 -3.29
C PRO A 12 -5.11 11.59 -3.99
N LYS A 13 -5.51 11.67 -5.27
CA LYS A 13 -5.85 10.50 -6.10
C LYS A 13 -4.64 9.56 -6.28
N PHE A 14 -3.42 10.10 -6.35
CA PHE A 14 -2.22 9.29 -6.49
C PHE A 14 -1.89 8.55 -5.18
N ALA A 15 -1.98 9.24 -4.04
CA ALA A 15 -1.82 8.62 -2.71
C ALA A 15 -2.86 7.52 -2.48
N PHE A 16 -4.11 7.74 -2.88
CA PHE A 16 -5.16 6.72 -2.80
C PHE A 16 -4.89 5.51 -3.70
N ARG A 17 -4.38 5.71 -4.92
CA ARG A 17 -3.97 4.61 -5.81
C ARG A 17 -2.83 3.79 -5.20
N LEU A 18 -1.84 4.43 -4.57
CA LEU A 18 -0.79 3.71 -3.86
C LEU A 18 -1.33 2.91 -2.68
N PHE A 19 -2.28 3.47 -1.93
CA PHE A 19 -2.95 2.76 -0.84
C PHE A 19 -3.64 1.50 -1.35
N LEU A 20 -4.46 1.62 -2.41
CA LEU A 20 -5.14 0.48 -3.03
C LEU A 20 -4.18 -0.55 -3.61
N LEU A 21 -3.09 -0.11 -4.23
CA LEU A 21 -2.05 -1.00 -4.76
C LEU A 21 -1.39 -1.80 -3.62
N GLY A 22 -0.98 -1.13 -2.54
CA GLY A 22 -0.39 -1.78 -1.38
C GLY A 22 -1.35 -2.77 -0.71
N ALA A 23 -2.63 -2.38 -0.55
CA ALA A 23 -3.66 -3.27 -0.03
C ALA A 23 -3.85 -4.50 -0.92
N SER A 24 -3.91 -4.32 -2.24
CA SER A 24 -4.05 -5.43 -3.21
C SER A 24 -2.86 -6.40 -3.13
N ILE A 25 -1.63 -5.89 -3.06
CA ILE A 25 -0.42 -6.70 -2.90
C ILE A 25 -0.45 -7.46 -1.57
N PHE A 26 -0.87 -6.81 -0.48
CA PHE A 26 -1.00 -7.45 0.82
C PHE A 26 -1.99 -8.62 0.77
N PHE A 27 -3.19 -8.41 0.22
CA PHE A 27 -4.19 -9.48 0.09
C PHE A 27 -3.74 -10.60 -0.84
N ALA A 28 -2.97 -10.29 -1.89
CA ALA A 28 -2.35 -11.31 -2.74
C ALA A 28 -1.34 -12.19 -1.98
N GLY A 29 -0.70 -11.67 -0.92
CA GLY A 29 0.14 -12.46 -0.01
C GLY A 29 -0.68 -13.26 1.03
N VAL A 30 -1.76 -12.68 1.55
CA VAL A 30 -2.61 -13.32 2.57
C VAL A 30 -3.45 -14.47 2.02
N LEU A 31 -4.12 -14.28 0.88
CA LEU A 31 -5.05 -15.27 0.31
C LEU A 31 -4.41 -16.65 0.09
N PRO A 32 -3.21 -16.76 -0.51
CA PRO A 32 -2.60 -18.06 -0.74
C PRO A 32 -2.14 -18.74 0.55
N LEU A 33 -1.68 -17.97 1.54
CA LEU A 33 -1.31 -18.51 2.86
C LEU A 33 -2.53 -19.06 3.60
N TRP A 34 -3.71 -18.46 3.40
CA TRP A 34 -4.93 -18.87 4.06
C TRP A 34 -5.62 -20.06 3.37
N LEU A 35 -5.66 -20.07 2.03
CA LEU A 35 -6.35 -21.12 1.25
C LEU A 35 -5.51 -22.40 1.06
N TRP A 36 -4.18 -22.28 0.91
CA TRP A 36 -3.30 -23.39 0.54
C TRP A 36 -2.16 -23.62 1.56
N ALA A 37 -2.41 -23.30 2.84
CA ALA A 37 -1.42 -23.29 3.93
C ALA A 37 -0.42 -24.48 3.98
N PRO A 38 -0.78 -25.74 3.65
CA PRO A 38 0.16 -26.86 3.61
C PRO A 38 1.02 -26.90 2.34
N GLU A 39 0.50 -26.47 1.19
CA GLU A 39 1.11 -26.62 -0.15
C GLU A 39 2.07 -25.47 -0.50
N VAL A 40 1.83 -24.27 0.03
CA VAL A 40 2.70 -23.10 -0.17
C VAL A 40 3.95 -23.09 0.73
N LYS A 41 4.34 -24.21 1.35
CA LYS A 41 5.47 -24.28 2.31
C LYS A 41 6.78 -23.71 1.72
N GLY A 42 7.06 -23.95 0.45
CA GLY A 42 8.22 -23.39 -0.27
C GLY A 42 8.10 -21.91 -0.64
N TRP A 43 6.86 -21.40 -0.79
CA TRP A 43 6.57 -20.02 -1.18
C TRP A 43 6.26 -19.10 0.00
N ARG A 44 6.22 -19.64 1.23
CA ARG A 44 5.89 -18.87 2.44
C ARG A 44 6.72 -17.59 2.55
N MET A 45 8.04 -17.67 2.45
CA MET A 45 8.92 -16.49 2.54
C MET A 45 8.56 -15.40 1.52
N ALA A 46 8.26 -15.78 0.28
CA ALA A 46 7.86 -14.84 -0.77
C ALA A 46 6.49 -14.19 -0.47
N LEU A 47 5.53 -14.98 0.03
CA LEU A 47 4.20 -14.49 0.42
C LEU A 47 4.28 -13.53 1.63
N TRP A 48 5.12 -13.83 2.62
CA TRP A 48 5.44 -12.90 3.71
C TRP A 48 6.06 -11.61 3.17
N GLY A 49 6.99 -11.72 2.21
CA GLY A 49 7.56 -10.57 1.52
C GLY A 49 6.52 -9.70 0.82
N LEU A 50 5.55 -10.32 0.13
CA LEU A 50 4.41 -9.62 -0.48
C LEU A 50 3.54 -8.93 0.57
N MET A 51 3.24 -9.59 1.68
CA MET A 51 2.47 -8.99 2.76
C MET A 51 3.19 -7.75 3.32
N VAL A 52 4.45 -7.88 3.71
CA VAL A 52 5.24 -6.77 4.25
C VAL A 52 5.37 -5.65 3.23
N GLY A 53 5.72 -5.96 1.98
CA GLY A 53 5.83 -4.99 0.89
C GLY A 53 4.51 -4.27 0.63
N GLY A 54 3.39 -5.01 0.59
CA GLY A 54 2.05 -4.46 0.43
C GLY A 54 1.69 -3.49 1.55
N VAL A 55 1.98 -3.84 2.81
CA VAL A 55 1.78 -2.95 3.97
C VAL A 55 2.62 -1.68 3.83
N LEU A 56 3.89 -1.78 3.46
CA LEU A 56 4.76 -0.61 3.29
C LEU A 56 4.24 0.33 2.21
N VAL A 57 3.81 -0.20 1.07
CA VAL A 57 3.22 0.60 -0.03
C VAL A 57 1.89 1.22 0.42
N ALA A 58 1.05 0.47 1.14
CA ALA A 58 -0.22 0.96 1.65
C ALA A 58 0.01 2.11 2.65
N LEU A 59 0.99 1.98 3.55
CA LEU A 59 1.38 3.01 4.51
C LEU A 59 1.82 4.29 3.81
N VAL A 60 2.64 4.19 2.76
CA VAL A 60 3.03 5.37 1.96
C VAL A 60 1.79 6.05 1.36
N GLY A 61 0.85 5.28 0.81
CA GLY A 61 -0.43 5.82 0.33
C GLY A 61 -1.24 6.50 1.44
N TYR A 62 -1.38 5.85 2.58
CA TYR A 62 -2.11 6.34 3.74
C TYR A 62 -1.53 7.64 4.30
N ILE A 63 -0.21 7.73 4.45
CA ILE A 63 0.46 8.97 4.90
C ILE A 63 0.18 10.12 3.94
N GLY A 64 0.13 9.84 2.63
CA GLY A 64 -0.19 10.85 1.62
C GLY A 64 -1.62 11.39 1.76
N ILE A 65 -2.59 10.50 1.98
CA ILE A 65 -4.00 10.85 2.24
C ILE A 65 -4.10 11.67 3.54
N TRP A 66 -3.48 11.18 4.62
CA TRP A 66 -3.48 11.84 5.92
C TRP A 66 -2.92 13.26 5.84
N ARG A 67 -1.76 13.42 5.20
CA ARG A 67 -1.12 14.73 4.98
C ARG A 67 -2.02 15.70 4.21
N TRP A 68 -2.73 15.22 3.19
CA TRP A 68 -3.66 16.05 2.44
C TRP A 68 -4.85 16.49 3.31
N ARG A 69 -5.45 15.57 4.06
CA ARG A 69 -6.54 15.86 4.98
C ARG A 69 -6.13 16.82 6.10
N TRP A 70 -4.90 16.73 6.60
CA TRP A 70 -4.37 17.65 7.59
C TRP A 70 -4.21 19.09 7.06
N ARG A 71 -3.75 19.25 5.81
CA ARG A 71 -3.70 20.59 5.17
C ARG A 71 -5.09 21.18 4.98
N GLU A 72 -6.04 20.39 4.51
CA GLU A 72 -7.43 20.83 4.37
C GLU A 72 -8.06 21.26 5.71
N PHE A 73 -7.61 20.67 6.82
CA PHE A 73 -8.03 21.06 8.16
C PHE A 73 -7.36 22.37 8.64
N LEU A 74 -6.08 22.58 8.33
CA LEU A 74 -5.34 23.80 8.70
C LEU A 74 -5.73 25.03 7.86
N ASP A 75 -6.18 24.82 6.62
CA ASP A 75 -6.60 25.89 5.72
C ASP A 75 -8.05 26.36 6.00
N LYS A 76 -8.76 25.75 6.95
CA LYS A 76 -10.11 26.11 7.41
C LYS A 76 -10.05 26.77 8.78
#